data_AF-A0A950STH9-F1
#
_entry.id   AF-A0A950STH9-F1
#
_cell.length_a   1.000
_cell.length_b   1.000
_cell.length_c   1.000
_cell.angle_alpha   90.00
_cell.angle_beta   90.00
_cell.angle_gamma   90.00
#
_symmetry.space_group_name_H-M   'P 1'
#
loop_
_entity.id
_entity.type
_entity.pdbx_description
1 polymer ?
#
loop_
_entity_poly.entity_id
_entity_poly.type
_entity_poly.pdbx_seq_one_letter_code
_entity_poly.pdbx_strand_id
1 'polypeptide(L)'
;MPLWHLAAQVEGAEAAAVVAEIFDDLAGSVSAFETREAAGEAPAGWLVEAYAQAPLRDAALGIRLDLAAAARGGAILSLEEEQIAERDWLAENRRAFPPQRVGRFFIHGSHWRDKPPAGTIPIEIDAATAFGTGEHPSTRGCLIAFGYLARRRRFRRPRDIGTGSGILAIAAAKLLRCKIVASDLDPISVQVA
;
A
#
# COMPACT_ATOMS: atom_id res chain seq x y z
N MET A 1 -9.97 1.28 16.56
CA MET A 1 -9.49 0.60 17.78
C MET A 1 -7.98 0.68 17.69
N PRO A 2 -7.29 1.19 18.71
CA PRO A 2 -5.86 1.44 18.62
C PRO A 2 -5.12 0.11 18.40
N LEU A 3 -4.19 0.10 17.44
CA LEU A 3 -3.32 -1.03 17.17
C LEU A 3 -2.01 -0.81 17.93
N TRP A 4 -1.52 -1.85 18.59
CA TRP A 4 -0.26 -1.85 19.33
C TRP A 4 0.73 -2.76 18.64
N HIS A 5 1.98 -2.32 18.57
CA HIS A 5 3.09 -3.07 18.02
C HIS A 5 4.09 -3.38 19.12
N LEU A 6 4.42 -4.65 19.28
CA LEU A 6 5.42 -5.15 20.21
C LEU A 6 6.55 -5.81 19.41
N ALA A 7 7.79 -5.36 19.62
CA ALA A 7 8.97 -5.86 18.94
C ALA A 7 10.00 -6.35 19.96
N ALA A 8 10.48 -7.58 19.78
CA ALA A 8 11.54 -8.17 20.57
C ALA A 8 12.74 -8.50 19.69
N GLN A 9 13.92 -7.99 20.03
CA GLN A 9 15.18 -8.48 19.50
C GLN A 9 15.63 -9.66 20.37
N VAL A 10 15.88 -10.81 19.74
CA VAL A 10 16.14 -12.08 20.41
C VAL A 10 17.42 -12.70 19.85
N GLU A 11 18.28 -13.17 20.73
CA GLU A 11 19.46 -13.95 20.36
C GLU A 11 19.09 -15.42 20.24
N GLY A 12 19.37 -16.03 19.08
CA GLY A 12 19.17 -17.47 18.84
C GLY A 12 17.77 -17.85 18.33
N ALA A 13 17.74 -18.74 17.33
CA ALA A 13 16.51 -19.13 16.64
C ALA A 13 15.51 -19.88 17.54
N GLU A 14 16.01 -20.75 18.43
CA GLU A 14 15.16 -21.51 19.37
C GLU A 14 14.50 -20.60 20.40
N ALA A 15 15.20 -19.56 20.86
CA ALA A 15 14.63 -18.55 21.74
C ALA A 15 13.60 -17.69 21.00
N ALA A 16 13.90 -17.28 19.76
CA ALA A 16 12.96 -16.52 18.93
C ALA A 16 11.66 -17.30 18.65
N ALA A 17 11.75 -18.61 18.41
CA ALA A 17 10.58 -19.46 18.22
C ALA A 17 9.66 -19.47 19.45
N VAL A 18 10.22 -19.61 20.65
CA VAL A 18 9.41 -19.59 21.88
C VAL A 18 8.85 -18.20 22.19
N VAL A 19 9.59 -17.13 21.90
CA VAL A 19 9.07 -15.76 22.01
C VAL A 19 7.88 -15.56 21.05
N ALA A 20 7.98 -16.07 19.82
CA ALA A 20 6.88 -16.02 18.86
C ALA A 20 5.65 -16.81 19.35
N GLU A 21 5.82 -18.00 19.92
CA GLU A 21 4.72 -18.76 20.53
C GLU A 21 4.04 -17.96 21.66
N ILE A 22 4.83 -17.33 22.53
CA ILE A 22 4.29 -16.50 23.63
C ILE A 22 3.53 -15.29 23.09
N PHE A 23 3.98 -14.69 21.99
CA PHE A 23 3.28 -13.59 21.33
C PHE A 23 2.00 -14.07 20.64
N ASP A 24 1.98 -15.28 20.07
CA ASP A 24 0.84 -15.82 19.33
C ASP A 24 -0.36 -16.05 20.24
N ASP A 25 -0.10 -16.43 21.50
CA ASP A 25 -1.12 -16.54 22.55
C ASP A 25 -1.76 -15.19 22.94
N LEU A 26 -1.07 -14.07 22.71
CA LEU A 26 -1.44 -12.75 23.22
C LEU A 26 -1.89 -11.77 22.13
N ALA A 27 -1.42 -11.94 20.91
CA ALA A 27 -1.58 -10.99 19.81
C ALA A 27 -2.49 -11.54 18.71
N GLY A 28 -2.98 -10.66 17.84
CA GLY A 28 -3.78 -11.07 16.68
C GLY A 28 -2.94 -11.50 15.47
N SER A 29 -1.64 -11.17 15.48
CA SER A 29 -0.69 -11.52 14.42
C SER A 29 0.73 -11.47 14.97
N VAL A 30 1.55 -12.44 14.57
CA VAL A 30 2.97 -12.55 14.96
C VAL A 30 3.83 -12.90 13.75
N SER A 31 5.04 -12.37 13.71
CA SER A 31 6.05 -12.72 12.72
C SER A 31 7.45 -12.75 13.33
N ALA A 32 8.31 -13.63 12.83
CA ALA A 32 9.70 -13.75 13.28
C ALA A 32 10.65 -13.81 12.07
N PHE A 33 11.72 -13.01 12.10
CA PHE A 33 12.68 -12.92 11.00
C PHE A 33 14.12 -12.89 11.53
N GLU A 34 15.04 -13.56 10.82
CA GLU A 34 16.48 -13.45 11.07
C GLU A 34 16.95 -12.03 10.69
N THR A 35 17.56 -11.31 11.63
CA THR A 35 18.21 -10.03 11.42
C THR A 35 19.72 -10.25 11.26
N ARG A 36 20.30 -9.71 10.19
CA ARG A 36 21.75 -9.72 9.97
C ARG A 36 22.27 -8.32 10.20
N GLU A 37 23.25 -8.15 11.10
CA GLU A 37 24.03 -6.92 11.11
C GLU A 37 24.88 -6.83 9.84
N ALA A 38 25.01 -5.62 9.31
CA ALA A 38 25.74 -5.32 8.08
C ALA A 38 27.26 -5.63 8.15
N ALA A 39 27.78 -6.09 9.29
CA ALA A 39 29.20 -6.32 9.54
C ALA A 39 29.47 -7.64 10.30
N GLY A 40 29.09 -8.77 9.71
CA GLY A 40 29.92 -9.99 9.59
C GLY A 40 30.45 -10.77 10.80
N GLU A 41 30.32 -10.33 12.07
CA GLU A 41 30.99 -11.02 13.20
C GLU A 41 30.12 -11.29 14.43
N ALA A 42 28.89 -10.77 14.51
CA ALA A 42 27.93 -11.11 15.56
C ALA A 42 27.01 -12.28 15.13
N PRO A 43 26.55 -13.15 16.06
CA PRO A 43 25.52 -14.14 15.74
C PRO A 43 24.28 -13.45 15.16
N ALA A 44 23.63 -14.08 14.17
CA ALA A 44 22.42 -13.54 13.58
C ALA A 44 21.34 -13.37 14.67
N GLY A 45 20.88 -12.14 14.84
CA GLY A 45 19.77 -11.82 15.74
C GLY A 45 18.44 -12.24 15.12
N TRP A 46 17.38 -12.17 15.91
CA TRP A 46 16.02 -12.40 15.47
C TRP A 46 15.15 -11.24 15.90
N LEU A 47 14.31 -10.76 15.00
CA LEU A 47 13.25 -9.81 15.32
C LEU A 47 11.93 -10.58 15.36
N VAL A 48 11.26 -10.56 16.51
CA VAL A 48 9.91 -11.09 16.68
C VAL A 48 8.95 -9.91 16.88
N GLU A 49 7.97 -9.79 16.01
CA GLU A 49 6.98 -8.70 16.00
C GLU A 49 5.59 -9.24 16.26
N ALA A 50 4.78 -8.49 17.00
CA ALA A 50 3.40 -8.81 17.31
C ALA A 50 2.49 -7.59 17.23
N TYR A 51 1.24 -7.81 16.79
CA TYR A 51 0.21 -6.78 16.68
C TYR A 51 -1.03 -7.12 17.52
N ALA A 52 -1.43 -6.22 18.41
CA ALA A 52 -2.55 -6.42 19.33
C ALA A 52 -3.50 -5.20 19.38
N GLN A 53 -4.73 -5.42 19.86
CA GLN A 53 -5.74 -4.35 20.03
C GLN A 53 -5.61 -3.63 21.38
N ALA A 54 -4.67 -4.04 22.22
CA ALA A 54 -4.38 -3.50 23.55
C ALA A 54 -2.87 -3.64 23.83
N PRO A 55 -2.30 -2.82 24.73
CA PRO A 55 -0.91 -2.99 25.16
C PRO A 55 -0.74 -4.36 25.83
N LEU A 56 0.33 -5.04 25.47
CA LEU A 56 0.74 -6.36 25.96
C LEU A 56 1.85 -6.26 27.00
N ARG A 57 2.68 -5.21 26.95
CA ARG A 57 3.87 -5.11 27.79
C ARG A 57 3.50 -4.83 29.24
N ASP A 58 3.82 -5.81 30.09
CA ASP A 58 3.88 -5.64 31.54
C ASP A 58 5.15 -6.30 32.12
N ALA A 59 5.33 -6.18 33.44
CA ALA A 59 6.48 -6.77 34.13
C ALA A 59 6.49 -8.30 34.07
N ALA A 60 5.32 -8.95 34.04
CA ALA A 60 5.20 -10.41 34.02
C ALA A 60 5.57 -10.97 32.65
N LEU A 61 5.17 -10.29 31.57
CA LEU A 61 5.53 -10.63 30.21
C LEU A 61 7.04 -10.57 30.03
N GLY A 62 7.70 -9.49 30.47
CA GLY A 62 9.16 -9.36 30.38
C GLY A 62 9.89 -10.53 31.05
N ILE A 63 9.53 -10.84 32.30
CA ILE A 63 10.12 -11.97 33.04
C ILE A 63 9.87 -13.31 32.33
N ARG A 64 8.65 -13.52 31.82
CA ARG A 64 8.29 -14.75 31.10
C ARG A 64 9.12 -14.92 29.83
N LEU A 65 9.31 -13.84 29.07
CA LEU A 65 10.13 -13.84 27.84
C LEU A 65 11.60 -14.12 28.15
N ASP A 66 12.18 -13.44 29.15
CA ASP A 66 13.57 -13.64 29.56
C ASP A 66 13.82 -15.08 30.00
N LEU A 67 12.94 -15.65 30.83
CA LEU A 67 13.05 -17.03 31.29
C LEU A 67 12.92 -18.02 30.13
N ALA A 68 11.97 -17.80 29.23
CA ALA A 68 11.70 -18.68 28.11
C ALA A 68 12.83 -18.66 27.08
N ALA A 69 13.39 -17.48 26.78
CA ALA A 69 14.55 -17.32 25.91
C ALA A 69 15.79 -17.99 26.51
N ALA A 70 16.06 -17.75 27.80
CA ALA A 70 17.20 -18.35 28.50
C ALA A 70 17.11 -19.88 28.54
N ALA A 71 15.91 -20.45 28.72
CA ALA A 71 15.68 -21.89 28.67
C ALA A 71 16.00 -22.53 27.31
N ARG A 72 16.07 -21.72 26.24
CA ARG A 72 16.43 -22.13 24.88
C ARG A 72 17.85 -21.70 24.48
N GLY A 73 18.66 -21.24 25.42
CA GLY A 73 20.04 -20.83 25.18
C GLY A 73 20.17 -19.50 24.45
N GLY A 74 19.14 -18.66 24.50
CA GLY A 74 19.12 -17.31 23.94
C GLY A 74 18.79 -16.24 24.97
N ALA A 75 18.64 -15.00 24.52
CA ALA A 75 18.33 -13.86 25.38
C ALA A 75 17.46 -12.84 24.65
N ILE A 76 16.66 -12.08 25.40
CA ILE A 76 15.98 -10.88 24.88
C ILE A 76 16.98 -9.73 24.94
N LEU A 77 17.31 -9.16 23.79
CA LEU A 77 18.24 -8.02 23.66
C LEU A 77 17.52 -6.69 23.84
N SER A 78 16.30 -6.58 23.31
CA SER A 78 15.41 -5.44 23.52
C SER A 78 13.96 -5.87 23.43
N LEU A 79 13.11 -5.12 24.12
CA LEU A 79 11.66 -5.24 24.04
C LEU A 79 11.07 -3.82 23.97
N GLU A 80 10.41 -3.52 22.86
CA GLU A 80 9.83 -2.22 22.57
C GLU A 80 8.34 -2.38 22.28
N GLU A 81 7.52 -1.51 22.89
CA GLU A 81 6.09 -1.47 22.62
C GLU A 81 5.70 -0.05 22.23
N GLU A 82 4.97 0.09 21.14
CA GLU A 82 4.45 1.36 20.69
C GLU A 82 2.98 1.25 20.27
N GLN A 83 2.25 2.33 20.49
CA GLN A 83 0.92 2.48 19.93
C GLN A 83 1.07 2.95 18.48
N ILE A 84 0.55 2.18 17.53
CA ILE A 84 0.48 2.60 16.13
C ILE A 84 -0.58 3.69 16.02
N ALA A 85 -0.14 4.88 15.59
CA ALA A 85 -1.05 5.96 15.28
C ALA A 85 -2.05 5.54 14.19
N GLU A 86 -3.34 5.80 14.41
CA GLU A 86 -4.34 5.65 13.36
C GLU A 86 -4.03 6.65 12.24
N ARG A 87 -3.42 6.17 11.16
CA ARG A 87 -3.14 6.94 9.95
C ARG A 87 -4.14 6.58 8.86
N ASP A 88 -4.72 7.60 8.23
CA ASP A 88 -5.49 7.41 7.00
C ASP A 88 -4.52 7.19 5.84
N TRP A 89 -3.99 5.97 5.76
CA TRP A 89 -3.08 5.54 4.70
C TRP A 89 -3.67 5.76 3.31
N LEU A 90 -5.00 5.73 3.17
CA LEU A 90 -5.69 5.98 1.91
C LEU A 90 -5.63 7.46 1.53
N ALA A 91 -5.83 8.38 2.48
CA ALA A 91 -5.65 9.81 2.25
C ALA A 91 -4.18 10.19 2.01
N GLU A 92 -3.25 9.58 2.73
CA GLU A 92 -1.82 9.81 2.51
C GLU A 92 -1.36 9.29 1.15
N ASN A 93 -1.76 8.08 0.78
CA ASN A 93 -1.47 7.51 -0.54
C ASN A 93 -2.08 8.37 -1.67
N ARG A 94 -3.33 8.84 -1.51
CA ARG A 94 -3.95 9.80 -2.45
C ARG A 94 -3.12 11.07 -2.64
N ARG A 95 -2.66 11.68 -1.54
CA ARG A 95 -1.84 12.90 -1.57
C ARG A 95 -0.45 12.67 -2.16
N ALA A 96 0.07 11.44 -2.07
CA ALA A 96 1.37 11.08 -2.58
C ALA A 96 1.46 11.04 -4.12
N PHE A 97 0.33 11.04 -4.85
CA PHE A 97 0.38 11.04 -6.31
C PHE A 97 0.49 12.47 -6.88
N PRO A 98 1.67 12.86 -7.41
CA PRO A 98 1.80 14.12 -8.10
C PRO A 98 1.04 14.09 -9.44
N PRO A 99 0.52 15.24 -9.90
CA PRO A 99 0.00 15.36 -11.25
C PRO A 99 1.03 14.93 -12.29
N GLN A 100 0.57 14.27 -13.35
CA GLN A 100 1.45 13.74 -14.38
C GLN A 100 0.92 13.97 -15.79
N ARG A 101 1.86 14.19 -16.71
CA ARG A 101 1.55 14.34 -18.13
C ARG A 101 1.74 13.01 -18.85
N VAL A 102 0.66 12.49 -19.44
CA VAL A 102 0.66 11.26 -20.23
C VAL A 102 0.19 11.56 -21.65
N GLY A 103 1.16 11.70 -22.58
CA GLY A 103 0.87 12.06 -23.97
C GLY A 103 0.21 13.43 -24.07
N ARG A 104 -1.10 13.49 -24.34
CA ARG A 104 -1.89 14.74 -24.39
C ARG A 104 -2.77 14.95 -23.17
N PHE A 105 -2.82 13.97 -22.28
CA PHE A 105 -3.63 13.99 -21.07
C PHE A 105 -2.78 14.48 -19.91
N PHE A 106 -3.41 15.22 -19.01
CA PHE A 106 -2.83 15.67 -17.77
C PHE A 106 -3.66 15.10 -16.63
N ILE A 107 -3.09 14.12 -15.93
CA ILE A 107 -3.76 13.35 -14.89
C ILE A 107 -3.44 14.01 -13.55
N HIS A 108 -4.45 14.28 -12.73
CA HIS A 108 -4.27 14.85 -11.41
C HIS A 108 -5.34 14.31 -10.45
N GLY A 109 -5.04 14.32 -9.14
CA GLY A 109 -6.05 14.05 -8.12
C GLY A 109 -6.84 15.29 -7.75
N SER A 110 -7.92 15.10 -6.99
CA SER A 110 -8.73 16.18 -6.43
C SER A 110 -8.04 16.94 -5.30
N HIS A 111 -6.82 16.59 -4.89
CA HIS A 111 -6.01 17.42 -3.99
C HIS A 111 -5.23 18.50 -4.75
N TRP A 112 -5.05 18.35 -6.06
CA TRP A 112 -4.31 19.31 -6.86
C TRP A 112 -5.25 20.41 -7.41
N ARG A 113 -4.85 21.67 -7.25
CA ARG A 113 -5.70 22.84 -7.53
C ARG A 113 -5.10 23.84 -8.51
N ASP A 114 -3.88 23.60 -8.99
CA ASP A 114 -3.27 24.51 -9.95
C ASP A 114 -3.91 24.37 -11.34
N LYS A 115 -3.48 25.22 -12.28
CA LYS A 115 -4.00 25.21 -13.64
C LYS A 115 -3.32 24.12 -14.48
N PRO A 116 -4.08 23.24 -15.17
CA PRO A 116 -3.48 22.28 -16.09
C PRO A 116 -2.62 22.96 -17.16
N PRO A 117 -1.47 22.39 -17.55
CA PRO A 117 -0.62 22.94 -18.59
C PRO A 117 -1.40 23.18 -19.89
N ALA A 118 -1.12 24.30 -20.56
CA ALA A 118 -1.80 24.65 -21.81
C ALA A 118 -1.65 23.53 -22.87
N GLY A 119 -2.72 23.30 -23.65
CA GLY A 119 -2.74 22.27 -24.70
C GLY A 119 -2.83 20.83 -24.19
N THR A 120 -3.09 20.61 -22.90
CA THR A 120 -3.40 19.29 -22.34
C THR A 120 -4.90 19.08 -22.13
N ILE A 121 -5.31 17.83 -22.03
CA ILE A 121 -6.67 17.42 -21.64
C ILE A 121 -6.62 17.01 -20.17
N PRO A 122 -7.17 17.82 -19.24
CA PRO A 122 -7.16 17.48 -17.83
C PRO A 122 -8.12 16.35 -17.52
N ILE A 123 -7.64 15.39 -16.73
CA ILE A 123 -8.38 14.24 -16.21
C ILE A 123 -8.13 14.21 -14.71
N GLU A 124 -9.18 14.48 -13.95
CA GLU A 124 -9.17 14.38 -12.49
C GLU A 124 -9.57 12.95 -12.10
N ILE A 125 -8.76 12.27 -11.31
CA ILE A 125 -8.98 10.89 -10.84
C ILE A 125 -8.44 10.73 -9.42
N ASP A 126 -9.31 10.29 -8.50
CA ASP A 126 -8.93 9.83 -7.17
C ASP A 126 -9.01 8.31 -7.07
N ALA A 127 -8.06 7.63 -7.71
CA ALA A 127 -8.00 6.16 -7.83
C ALA A 127 -7.64 5.42 -6.52
N ALA A 128 -8.09 5.92 -5.37
CA ALA A 128 -7.67 5.45 -4.04
C ALA A 128 -7.98 3.96 -3.81
N THR A 129 -9.14 3.50 -4.27
CA THR A 129 -9.63 2.13 -4.05
C THR A 129 -9.82 1.35 -5.34
N ALA A 130 -9.53 1.94 -6.51
CA ALA A 130 -9.69 1.31 -7.82
C ALA A 130 -8.40 1.43 -8.63
N PHE A 131 -8.05 0.40 -9.38
CA PHE A 131 -6.86 0.42 -10.23
C PHE A 131 -6.97 1.50 -11.32
N GLY A 132 -5.85 2.17 -11.66
CA GLY A 132 -5.82 3.12 -12.79
C GLY A 132 -5.53 4.57 -12.43
N THR A 133 -4.55 4.82 -11.55
CA THR A 133 -4.03 6.17 -11.22
C THR A 133 -3.37 6.88 -12.41
N GLY A 134 -3.02 6.14 -13.47
CA GLY A 134 -2.26 6.63 -14.62
C GLY A 134 -0.75 6.40 -14.53
N GLU A 135 -0.23 6.08 -13.34
CA GLU A 135 1.20 5.83 -13.10
C GLU A 135 1.65 4.44 -13.58
N HIS A 136 0.76 3.45 -13.49
CA HIS A 136 1.10 2.10 -13.93
C HIS A 136 1.44 2.07 -15.43
N PRO A 137 2.54 1.40 -15.85
CA PRO A 137 3.00 1.41 -17.24
C PRO A 137 1.94 0.97 -18.25
N SER A 138 1.06 0.02 -17.89
CA SER A 138 -0.05 -0.41 -18.74
C SER A 138 -1.04 0.71 -19.03
N THR A 139 -1.55 1.40 -17.99
CA THR A 139 -2.47 2.53 -18.11
C THR A 139 -1.84 3.66 -18.92
N ARG A 140 -0.57 3.98 -18.63
CA ARG A 140 0.20 4.99 -19.37
C ARG A 140 0.32 4.64 -20.85
N GLY A 141 0.66 3.39 -21.16
CA GLY A 141 0.75 2.87 -22.53
C GLY A 141 -0.57 2.99 -23.27
N CYS A 142 -1.68 2.60 -22.64
CA CYS A 142 -3.03 2.71 -23.20
C CYS A 142 -3.41 4.16 -23.51
N LEU A 143 -3.14 5.11 -22.61
CA LEU A 143 -3.40 6.55 -22.83
C LEU A 143 -2.59 7.09 -24.02
N ILE A 144 -1.30 6.74 -24.11
CA ILE A 144 -0.43 7.16 -25.23
C ILE A 144 -0.95 6.57 -26.54
N ALA A 145 -1.22 5.26 -26.56
CA ALA A 145 -1.71 4.56 -27.75
C ALA A 145 -3.07 5.11 -28.20
N PHE A 146 -3.98 5.37 -27.27
CA PHE A 146 -5.28 5.95 -27.56
C PHE A 146 -5.16 7.37 -28.13
N GLY A 147 -4.34 8.22 -27.52
CA GLY A 147 -4.07 9.57 -28.01
C GLY A 147 -3.50 9.59 -29.44
N TYR A 148 -2.69 8.59 -29.79
CA TYR A 148 -2.18 8.39 -31.15
C TYR A 148 -3.27 7.89 -32.12
N LEU A 149 -4.02 6.86 -31.73
CA LEU A 149 -5.07 6.26 -32.57
C LEU A 149 -6.20 7.24 -32.90
N ALA A 150 -6.61 8.06 -31.93
CA ALA A 150 -7.66 9.06 -32.10
C ALA A 150 -7.32 10.15 -33.13
N ARG A 151 -6.03 10.35 -33.46
CA ARG A 151 -5.62 11.25 -34.56
C ARG A 151 -5.79 10.63 -35.95
N ARG A 152 -5.82 9.29 -36.02
CA ARG A 152 -5.77 8.53 -37.27
C ARG A 152 -7.08 7.85 -37.62
N ARG A 153 -7.95 7.64 -36.63
CA ARG A 153 -9.20 6.90 -36.77
C ARG A 153 -10.32 7.62 -36.04
N ARG A 154 -11.53 7.45 -36.53
CA ARG A 154 -12.76 7.89 -35.86
C ARG A 154 -13.38 6.72 -35.12
N PHE A 155 -13.67 6.93 -33.84
CA PHE A 155 -14.35 5.97 -32.99
C PHE A 155 -15.75 6.50 -32.66
N ARG A 156 -16.77 5.63 -32.77
CA ARG A 156 -18.18 6.02 -32.56
C ARG A 156 -18.79 5.45 -31.28
N ARG A 157 -18.34 4.27 -30.85
CA ARG A 157 -18.89 3.53 -29.70
C ARG A 157 -17.77 2.87 -28.88
N PRO A 158 -16.92 3.66 -28.21
CA PRO A 158 -15.84 3.11 -27.41
C PRO A 158 -16.40 2.36 -26.21
N ARG A 159 -15.72 1.27 -25.83
CA ARG A 159 -15.99 0.52 -24.61
C ARG A 159 -14.71 0.35 -23.81
N ASP A 160 -14.78 0.62 -22.52
CA ASP A 160 -13.69 0.44 -21.56
C ASP A 160 -14.06 -0.73 -20.64
N ILE A 161 -13.38 -1.86 -20.80
CA ILE A 161 -13.70 -3.13 -20.12
C ILE A 161 -12.60 -3.42 -19.11
N GLY A 162 -12.96 -3.55 -17.83
CA GLY A 162 -12.01 -3.47 -16.73
C GLY A 162 -11.58 -2.02 -16.50
N THR A 163 -12.58 -1.13 -16.37
CA THR A 163 -12.37 0.33 -16.37
C THR A 163 -11.60 0.83 -15.15
N GLY A 164 -11.62 0.08 -14.04
CA GLY A 164 -10.99 0.48 -12.78
C GLY A 164 -11.47 1.88 -12.37
N SER A 165 -10.55 2.83 -12.32
CA SER A 165 -10.82 4.24 -12.01
C SER A 165 -11.60 5.02 -13.08
N GLY A 166 -11.87 4.44 -14.25
CA GLY A 166 -12.51 5.16 -15.36
C GLY A 166 -11.56 6.02 -16.19
N ILE A 167 -10.25 6.03 -15.91
CA ILE A 167 -9.28 6.94 -16.54
C ILE A 167 -9.28 6.87 -18.08
N LEU A 168 -9.39 5.68 -18.67
CA LEU A 168 -9.43 5.52 -20.13
C LEU A 168 -10.80 5.92 -20.71
N ALA A 169 -11.90 5.59 -20.02
CA ALA A 169 -13.23 6.03 -20.38
C ALA A 169 -13.34 7.57 -20.39
N ILE A 170 -12.82 8.25 -19.37
CA ILE A 170 -12.81 9.71 -19.27
C ILE A 170 -11.93 10.32 -20.37
N ALA A 171 -10.75 9.74 -20.62
CA ALA A 171 -9.88 10.15 -21.71
C ALA A 171 -10.61 10.07 -23.07
N ALA A 172 -11.35 8.98 -23.30
CA ALA A 172 -12.13 8.79 -24.51
C ALA A 172 -13.30 9.76 -24.62
N ALA A 173 -14.05 9.98 -23.53
CA ALA A 173 -15.17 10.92 -23.49
C ALA A 173 -14.71 12.34 -23.83
N LYS A 174 -13.61 12.81 -23.20
CA LYS A 174 -13.06 14.15 -23.43
C LYS A 174 -12.49 14.32 -24.83
N LEU A 175 -11.76 13.32 -25.35
CA LEU A 175 -11.09 13.43 -26.64
C LEU A 175 -12.05 13.25 -27.83
N LEU A 176 -13.00 12.32 -27.74
CA LEU A 176 -13.91 11.97 -28.84
C LEU A 176 -15.24 12.70 -28.78
N ARG A 177 -15.62 13.24 -27.61
CA ARG A 177 -16.92 13.90 -27.37
C ARG A 177 -18.10 12.99 -27.73
N CYS A 178 -18.05 11.73 -27.29
CA CYS A 178 -19.08 10.73 -27.52
C CYS A 178 -19.40 9.93 -26.26
N LYS A 179 -20.54 9.22 -26.27
CA LYS A 179 -20.90 8.32 -25.18
C LYS A 179 -19.95 7.13 -25.11
N ILE A 180 -19.44 6.85 -23.93
CA ILE A 180 -18.55 5.72 -23.63
C ILE A 180 -19.32 4.74 -22.75
N VAL A 181 -19.12 3.44 -22.98
CA VAL A 181 -19.57 2.41 -22.02
C VAL A 181 -18.35 1.93 -21.27
N ALA A 182 -18.35 2.10 -19.95
CA ALA A 182 -17.34 1.58 -19.06
C ALA A 182 -17.95 0.45 -18.21
N SER A 183 -17.19 -0.60 -17.94
CA SER A 183 -17.65 -1.69 -17.08
C SER A 183 -16.49 -2.30 -16.30
N ASP A 184 -16.76 -2.67 -15.06
CA ASP A 184 -15.87 -3.46 -14.22
C ASP A 184 -16.67 -4.59 -13.54
N LEU A 185 -15.97 -5.66 -13.14
CA LEU A 185 -16.55 -6.72 -12.32
C LEU A 185 -16.57 -6.33 -10.85
N ASP A 186 -15.65 -5.47 -10.42
CA ASP A 186 -15.58 -4.97 -9.06
C ASP A 186 -16.57 -3.81 -8.84
N PRO A 187 -17.54 -3.95 -7.92
CA PRO A 187 -18.49 -2.89 -7.59
C PRO A 187 -17.82 -1.59 -7.12
N ILE A 188 -16.66 -1.67 -6.45
CA ILE A 188 -15.93 -0.49 -5.99
C ILE A 188 -15.45 0.31 -7.20
N SER A 189 -14.88 -0.38 -8.20
CA SER A 189 -14.43 0.26 -9.44
C SER A 189 -15.59 0.90 -10.22
N VAL A 190 -16.77 0.26 -10.26
CA VAL A 190 -17.98 0.85 -10.86
C VAL A 190 -18.45 2.10 -10.13
N GLN A 191 -18.30 2.17 -8.81
CA GLN A 191 -18.65 3.37 -8.03
C GLN A 191 -17.66 4.51 -8.21
N VAL A 192 -16.38 4.21 -8.47
CA VAL A 192 -15.31 5.20 -8.65
C VAL A 192 -15.35 5.84 -10.05
N ALA A 193 -15.67 5.07 -11.10
CA ALA A 193 -15.64 5.49 -12.50
C ALA A 193 -16.85 6.35 -12.94
#